data_AF-A0AAU3EV90-F1
#
_entry.id   AF-A0AAU3EV90-F1
#
_cell.length_a   1.000
_cell.length_b   1.000
_cell.length_c   1.000
_cell.angle_alpha   90.00
_cell.angle_beta   90.00
_cell.angle_gamma   90.00
#
_symmetry.space_group_name_H-M   'P 1'
#
loop_
_entity.id
_entity.type
_entity.pdbx_description
1 polymer ?
#
loop_
_entity_poly.entity_id
_entity_poly.type
_entity_poly.pdbx_seq_one_letter_code
_entity_poly.pdbx_strand_id
1 'polypeptide(L)'
;MAKTQLNVRVDETTAEAARQRAMQRGMSVNRYIEELVKQDAGEVGRTFVEAASDFMKQYESVFAEEFGTEHGTGQGKEQGKEQGKGRR
;
A
#
# COMPACT_ATOMS: atom_id res chain seq x y z
N MET A 1 4.53 7.98 -18.17
CA MET A 1 3.19 8.60 -18.06
C MET A 1 3.24 10.03 -18.54
N ALA A 2 2.18 10.53 -19.17
CA ALA A 2 2.05 11.96 -19.45
C ALA A 2 1.87 12.76 -18.15
N LYS A 3 2.32 14.01 -18.10
CA LYS A 3 2.06 14.90 -16.96
C LYS A 3 0.63 15.44 -17.05
N THR A 4 -0.11 15.35 -15.96
CA THR A 4 -1.44 15.97 -15.83
C THR A 4 -1.28 17.39 -15.30
N GLN A 5 -2.04 18.34 -15.86
CA GLN A 5 -2.03 19.73 -15.40
C GLN A 5 -3.05 19.92 -14.26
N LEU A 6 -2.60 20.57 -13.17
CA LEU A 6 -3.45 21.00 -12.07
C LEU A 6 -3.41 22.53 -11.98
N ASN A 7 -4.56 23.18 -12.09
CA ASN A 7 -4.67 24.64 -11.98
C ASN A 7 -5.08 25.02 -10.56
N VAL A 8 -4.13 25.47 -9.75
CA VAL A 8 -4.36 25.90 -8.37
C VAL A 8 -4.32 27.43 -8.29
N ARG A 9 -5.28 28.02 -7.58
CA ARG A 9 -5.18 29.42 -7.13
C ARG A 9 -4.69 29.44 -5.69
N VAL A 10 -3.69 30.27 -5.43
CA VAL A 10 -3.14 30.55 -4.10
C VAL A 10 -3.06 32.06 -3.92
N ASP A 11 -2.92 32.51 -2.68
CA ASP A 11 -2.56 33.90 -2.41
C ASP A 11 -1.12 34.21 -2.85
N GLU A 12 -0.80 35.51 -2.92
CA GLU A 12 0.51 35.99 -3.36
C GLU A 12 1.65 35.51 -2.45
N THR A 13 1.45 35.54 -1.13
CA THR A 13 2.51 35.17 -0.16
C THR A 13 2.87 33.68 -0.26
N THR A 14 1.89 32.81 -0.48
CA THR A 14 2.10 31.39 -0.75
C THR A 14 2.82 31.16 -2.08
N ALA A 15 2.46 31.91 -3.13
CA ALA A 15 3.15 31.82 -4.42
C ALA A 15 4.61 32.29 -4.34
N GLU A 16 4.89 33.36 -3.61
CA GLU A 16 6.24 33.86 -3.37
C GLU A 16 7.07 32.88 -2.53
N ALA A 17 6.51 32.35 -1.44
CA ALA A 17 7.17 31.33 -0.62
C ALA A 17 7.55 30.10 -1.46
N ALA A 18 6.64 29.60 -2.30
CA ALA A 18 6.93 28.49 -3.20
C ALA A 18 8.04 28.81 -4.21
N ARG A 19 8.06 30.03 -4.78
CA ARG A 19 9.13 30.49 -5.68
C ARG A 19 10.48 30.56 -4.97
N GLN A 20 10.55 31.22 -3.81
CA GLN A 20 11.78 31.37 -3.03
C GLN A 20 12.35 30.00 -2.62
N ARG A 21 11.51 29.07 -2.17
CA ARG A 21 11.93 27.71 -1.78
C ARG A 21 12.41 26.87 -2.97
N ALA A 22 11.75 27.00 -4.12
CA ALA A 22 12.17 26.35 -5.36
C ALA A 22 13.53 26.89 -5.85
N MET A 23 13.72 28.22 -5.85
CA MET A 23 14.98 28.86 -6.23
C MET A 23 16.14 28.46 -5.32
N GLN A 24 15.94 28.44 -3.99
CA GLN A 24 16.95 27.96 -3.03
C GLN A 24 17.39 26.50 -3.27
N ARG A 25 16.52 25.68 -3.86
CA ARG A 25 16.79 24.27 -4.21
C ARG A 25 17.23 24.07 -5.67
N GLY A 26 17.43 25.15 -6.43
CA GLY A 26 17.81 25.10 -7.84
C GLY A 26 16.77 24.41 -8.74
N MET A 27 15.50 24.39 -8.33
CA MET A 27 14.42 23.64 -8.99
C MET A 27 13.30 24.56 -9.48
N SER A 28 12.53 24.12 -10.48
CA SER A 28 11.36 24.86 -10.92
C SER A 28 10.23 24.77 -9.90
N VAL A 29 9.36 25.80 -9.85
CA VAL A 29 8.23 25.86 -8.91
C VAL A 29 7.31 24.63 -9.07
N ASN A 30 7.01 24.24 -10.31
CA ASN A 30 6.20 23.06 -10.59
C ASN A 30 6.84 21.78 -10.04
N ARG A 31 8.18 21.64 -10.13
CA ARG A 31 8.91 20.49 -9.57
C ARG A 31 8.94 20.54 -8.05
N TYR A 32 9.06 21.72 -7.45
CA TYR A 32 8.99 21.90 -5.99
C TYR A 32 7.62 21.49 -5.43
N ILE A 33 6.53 21.96 -6.06
CA ILE A 33 5.16 21.59 -5.69
C ILE A 33 4.92 20.09 -5.88
N GLU A 34 5.38 19.50 -6.99
CA GLU A 34 5.27 18.06 -7.25
C GLU A 34 5.89 17.22 -6.14
N GLU A 35 7.09 17.58 -5.67
CA GLU A 35 7.77 16.85 -4.59
C GLU A 35 7.16 17.15 -3.20
N LEU A 36 6.68 18.37 -2.96
CA LEU A 36 5.96 18.72 -1.73
C LEU A 36 4.68 17.88 -1.57
N VAL A 37 3.87 17.77 -2.63
CA VAL A 37 2.64 16.97 -2.63
C VAL A 37 2.93 15.47 -2.49
N LYS A 38 4.05 14.97 -3.05
CA LYS A 38 4.47 13.57 -2.83
C LYS A 38 4.93 13.30 -1.40
N GLN A 39 5.63 14.25 -0.78
CA GLN A 39 6.06 14.12 0.61
C GLN A 39 4.85 14.05 1.54
N ASP A 40 3.90 14.96 1.38
CA ASP A 40 2.62 15.00 2.10
C ASP A 40 1.80 13.70 1.92
N ALA A 41 1.52 13.31 0.67
CA ALA A 41 0.78 12.07 0.38
C ALA A 41 1.52 10.81 0.87
N GLY A 42 2.85 10.80 0.84
CA GLY A 42 3.70 9.72 1.34
C GLY A 42 3.80 9.68 2.87
N GLU A 43 3.49 10.76 3.58
CA GLU A 43 3.35 10.77 5.03
C GLU A 43 2.02 10.14 5.44
N VAL A 44 0.90 10.61 4.86
CA VAL A 44 -0.43 10.03 5.08
C VAL A 44 -0.45 8.53 4.75
N GLY A 45 0.16 8.12 3.63
CA GLY A 45 0.25 6.70 3.24
C GLY A 45 1.07 5.85 4.22
N ARG A 46 2.15 6.37 4.80
CA ARG A 46 2.95 5.64 5.80
C ARG A 46 2.20 5.53 7.13
N THR A 47 1.67 6.62 7.65
CA THR A 47 0.89 6.62 8.90
C THR A 47 -0.34 5.72 8.79
N PHE A 48 -0.99 5.64 7.63
CA PHE A 48 -2.09 4.70 7.39
C PHE A 48 -1.64 3.23 7.44
N VAL A 49 -0.50 2.89 6.81
CA VAL A 49 0.03 1.52 6.84
C VAL A 49 0.54 1.14 8.24
N GLU A 50 1.16 2.06 8.97
CA GLU A 50 1.59 1.88 10.35
C GLU A 50 0.39 1.64 11.27
N ALA A 51 -0.65 2.50 11.19
CA ALA A 51 -1.88 2.32 11.95
C ALA A 51 -2.63 1.03 11.61
N ALA A 52 -2.67 0.62 10.32
CA ALA A 52 -3.24 -0.66 9.91
C ALA A 52 -2.42 -1.86 10.41
N SER A 53 -1.08 -1.73 10.47
CA SER A 53 -0.19 -2.75 11.04
C SER A 53 -0.42 -2.91 12.54
N ASP A 54 -0.54 -1.81 13.28
CA ASP A 54 -0.79 -1.85 14.72
C ASP A 54 -2.21 -2.31 15.05
N PHE A 55 -3.21 -1.94 14.25
CA PHE A 55 -4.55 -2.52 14.30
C PHE A 55 -4.52 -4.04 14.11
N MET A 56 -3.82 -4.55 13.08
CA MET A 56 -3.70 -6.00 12.86
C MET A 56 -3.01 -6.73 14.02
N LYS A 57 -1.97 -6.15 14.64
CA LYS A 57 -1.32 -6.71 15.84
C LYS A 57 -2.25 -6.71 17.06
N GLN A 58 -3.08 -5.67 17.21
CA GLN A 58 -4.02 -5.54 18.34
C GLN A 58 -5.23 -6.46 18.21
N TYR A 59 -5.63 -6.82 17.00
CA TYR A 59 -6.77 -7.72 16.74
C TYR A 59 -6.36 -9.18 16.47
N GLU A 60 -5.07 -9.51 16.40
CA GLU A 60 -4.57 -10.89 16.20
C GLU A 60 -5.15 -11.87 17.25
N SER A 61 -5.16 -11.47 18.52
CA SER A 61 -5.72 -12.26 19.62
C SER A 61 -7.26 -12.35 19.60
N VAL A 62 -7.96 -11.40 18.97
CA VAL A 62 -9.43 -11.41 18.84
C VAL A 62 -9.87 -12.27 17.65
N PHE A 63 -9.19 -12.15 16.52
CA PHE A 63 -9.45 -12.96 15.32
C PHE A 63 -9.15 -14.45 15.54
N ALA A 64 -8.16 -14.77 16.37
CA ALA A 64 -7.80 -16.16 16.69
C ALA A 64 -8.87 -16.90 17.49
N GLU A 65 -9.68 -16.21 18.31
CA GLU A 65 -10.84 -16.82 18.99
C GLU A 65 -12.05 -16.97 18.07
N GLU A 66 -12.28 -16.06 17.11
CA GLU A 66 -13.49 -16.09 16.27
C GLU A 66 -13.37 -16.96 14.99
N PHE A 67 -12.15 -17.28 14.54
CA PHE A 67 -11.90 -18.16 13.37
C PHE A 67 -11.15 -19.47 13.70
N GLY A 68 -11.14 -19.90 14.96
CA GLY A 68 -10.51 -21.14 15.39
C GLY A 68 -11.32 -22.40 15.07
N THR A 69 -10.84 -23.22 14.12
CA THR A 69 -11.38 -24.55 13.68
C THR A 69 -12.68 -24.49 12.85
N GLU A 70 -12.91 -25.27 11.78
CA GLU A 70 -12.11 -26.23 10.99
C GLU A 70 -12.00 -25.75 9.50
N HIS A 71 -11.37 -26.40 8.51
CA HIS A 71 -10.65 -27.69 8.33
C HIS A 71 -9.29 -27.39 7.62
N GLY A 72 -8.37 -28.30 7.27
CA GLY A 72 -8.29 -29.76 7.31
C GLY A 72 -7.59 -30.33 6.06
N THR A 73 -6.26 -30.34 6.08
CA THR A 73 -5.32 -31.24 5.36
C THR A 73 -5.68 -31.78 3.96
N GLY A 74 -4.87 -31.41 2.96
CA GLY A 74 -4.80 -32.06 1.64
C GLY A 74 -3.36 -32.39 1.21
N GLN A 75 -2.71 -33.35 1.88
CA GLN A 75 -1.35 -33.78 1.52
C GLN A 75 -1.34 -34.54 0.18
N GLY A 76 -0.77 -33.94 -0.87
CA GLY A 76 -0.50 -34.64 -2.11
C GLY A 76 0.75 -35.51 -2.03
N LYS A 77 0.60 -36.79 -1.64
CA LYS A 77 1.52 -37.93 -1.93
C LYS A 77 1.02 -39.22 -1.27
N GLU A 78 0.75 -40.26 -2.06
CA GLU A 78 1.20 -41.66 -1.93
C GLU A 78 0.43 -42.51 -2.98
N GLN A 79 1.10 -42.91 -4.08
CA GLN A 79 1.49 -44.29 -4.41
C GLN A 79 0.38 -45.35 -4.33
N GLY A 80 0.22 -46.10 -5.43
CA GLY A 80 -0.97 -46.90 -5.67
C GLY A 80 -0.95 -48.32 -5.10
N LYS A 81 -2.10 -48.99 -5.22
CA LYS A 81 -2.20 -50.45 -5.18
C LYS A 81 -3.03 -50.99 -6.34
N GLU A 82 -2.36 -51.86 -7.07
CA GLU A 82 -2.87 -52.87 -7.98
C GLU A 82 -3.98 -53.74 -7.34
N GLN A 83 -5.04 -54.09 -8.09
CA GLN A 83 -5.42 -55.51 -8.38
C GLN A 83 -6.86 -55.66 -8.96
N GLY A 84 -6.91 -56.00 -10.26
CA GLY A 84 -7.69 -57.12 -10.82
C GLY A 84 -9.22 -57.21 -10.69
N LYS A 85 -9.92 -57.10 -11.83
CA LYS A 85 -10.61 -58.25 -12.47
C LYS A 85 -11.11 -57.91 -13.88
N GLY A 86 -10.71 -58.69 -14.89
CA GLY A 86 -11.21 -58.52 -16.26
C GLY A 86 -12.48 -59.33 -16.55
N ARG A 87 -13.12 -59.06 -17.70
CA ARG A 87 -13.98 -60.01 -18.42
C ARG A 87 -14.36 -59.51 -19.83
N ARG A 88 -13.94 -60.30 -20.83
CA ARG A 88 -14.36 -60.33 -22.24
C ARG A 88 -13.86 -59.19 -23.13
#